data_AF-A0A1Q6LG78-F1
#
_entry.id   AF-A0A1Q6LG78-F1
#
_cell.length_a   1.000
_cell.length_b   1.000
_cell.length_c   1.000
_cell.angle_alpha   90.00
_cell.angle_beta   90.00
_cell.angle_gamma   90.00
#
_symmetry.space_group_name_H-M   'P 1'
#
loop_
_entity.id
_entity.type
_entity.pdbx_description
1 polymer ?
#
loop_
_entity_poly.entity_id
_entity_poly.type
_entity_poly.pdbx_seq_one_letter_code
_entity_poly.pdbx_strand_id
1 'polypeptide(L)'
;MIKLGNGFSLREQKEKLLQLCKFKEYEVFKVYEDAGINAKDMEHRPAFQEMLADMKKGKINYIVAYKLDRVTRSVRDLEELIAVLEKHNTYLVCDRDDVNTSSANGRFFVRMLTVLSQLEIEIVSERTKFGLNGAIKSGHLPRNYSIRLQER
;
A
#
# COMPACT_ATOMS: atom_id res chain seq x y z
N MET A 1 -2.25 -6.42 10.98
CA MET A 1 -1.44 -6.84 9.83
C MET A 1 0.01 -6.46 10.05
N ILE A 2 0.91 -7.42 9.94
CA ILE A 2 2.35 -7.22 10.13
C ILE A 2 3.08 -7.80 8.92
N LYS A 3 4.12 -7.10 8.48
CA LYS A 3 4.99 -7.57 7.41
C LYS A 3 6.45 -7.16 7.68
N LEU A 4 7.37 -8.03 7.29
CA LEU A 4 8.81 -7.77 7.39
C LEU A 4 9.20 -6.56 6.52
N GLY A 5 9.95 -5.62 7.09
CA GLY A 5 10.51 -4.49 6.36
C GLY A 5 11.46 -3.66 7.22
N ASN A 6 12.37 -2.94 6.56
CA ASN A 6 13.55 -2.31 7.16
C ASN A 6 13.19 -1.38 8.34
N GLY A 7 13.68 -1.69 9.54
CA GLY A 7 13.69 -0.78 10.70
C GLY A 7 13.18 -1.35 12.04
N PHE A 8 12.26 -2.32 12.06
CA PHE A 8 11.76 -2.96 13.29
C PHE A 8 11.54 -4.46 13.10
N SER A 9 11.84 -5.24 14.14
CA SER A 9 11.53 -6.67 14.15
C SER A 9 10.01 -6.91 14.07
N LEU A 10 9.60 -8.07 13.56
CA LEU A 10 8.18 -8.46 13.53
C LEU A 10 7.54 -8.43 14.93
N ARG A 11 8.32 -8.81 15.95
CA ARG A 11 7.89 -8.82 17.34
C ARG A 11 7.56 -7.42 17.86
N GLU A 12 8.42 -6.43 17.60
CA GLU A 12 8.18 -5.04 18.01
C GLU A 12 6.97 -4.43 17.30
N GLN A 13 6.80 -4.71 16.00
CA GLN A 13 5.61 -4.27 15.27
C GLN A 13 4.34 -4.88 15.87
N LYS A 14 4.37 -6.18 16.22
CA LYS A 14 3.25 -6.87 16.88
C LYS A 14 2.88 -6.23 18.20
N GLU A 15 3.88 -6.03 19.06
CA GLU A 15 3.68 -5.50 20.39
C GLU A 15 3.06 -4.10 20.35
N LYS A 16 3.56 -3.22 19.47
CA LYS A 16 2.98 -1.89 19.26
C LYS A 16 1.54 -1.94 18.77
N LEU A 17 1.23 -2.81 17.82
CA LEU A 17 -0.14 -2.93 17.31
C LEU A 17 -1.11 -3.48 18.35
N LEU A 18 -0.68 -4.43 19.18
CA LEU A 18 -1.48 -4.94 20.28
C LEU A 18 -1.74 -3.85 21.34
N GLN A 19 -0.72 -3.04 21.66
CA GLN A 19 -0.88 -1.88 22.54
C GLN A 19 -1.86 -0.86 21.96
N LEU A 20 -1.77 -0.56 20.66
CA LEU A 20 -2.70 0.35 19.98
C LEU A 20 -4.13 -0.20 20.01
N CYS A 21 -4.34 -1.48 19.69
CA CYS A 21 -5.65 -2.12 19.77
C CYS A 21 -6.21 -2.03 21.19
N LYS A 22 -5.40 -2.30 22.21
CA LYS A 22 -5.82 -2.17 23.61
C LYS A 22 -6.20 -0.72 23.97
N PHE A 23 -5.41 0.26 23.54
CA PHE A 23 -5.67 1.68 23.78
C PHE A 23 -6.96 2.17 23.08
N LYS A 24 -7.26 1.63 21.90
CA LYS A 24 -8.46 1.92 21.11
C LYS A 24 -9.66 1.05 21.48
N GLU A 25 -9.52 0.19 22.49
CA GLU A 25 -10.54 -0.76 22.94
C GLU A 25 -11.03 -1.72 21.84
N TYR A 26 -10.13 -2.10 20.93
CA TYR A 26 -10.40 -3.09 19.90
C TYR A 26 -10.17 -4.51 20.42
N GLU A 27 -11.13 -5.40 20.16
CA GLU A 27 -10.97 -6.82 20.35
C GLU A 27 -10.14 -7.42 19.19
N VAL A 28 -9.04 -8.10 19.53
CA VAL A 28 -8.14 -8.67 18.52
C VAL A 28 -8.65 -10.05 18.11
N PHE A 29 -9.30 -10.12 16.95
CA PHE A 29 -9.74 -11.39 16.36
C PHE A 29 -8.55 -12.29 15.96
N LYS A 30 -7.61 -11.77 15.19
CA LYS A 30 -6.45 -12.51 14.69
C LYS A 30 -5.32 -11.57 14.31
N VAL A 31 -4.08 -12.01 14.52
CA VAL A 31 -2.88 -11.34 13.98
C VAL A 31 -2.47 -12.02 12.69
N TYR A 32 -2.50 -11.27 11.59
CA TYR A 32 -2.06 -11.72 10.26
C TYR A 32 -0.62 -11.25 10.02
N GLU A 33 0.27 -12.19 9.69
CA GLU A 33 1.71 -11.95 9.57
C GLU A 33 2.23 -12.54 8.25
N ASP A 34 2.81 -11.69 7.40
CA ASP A 34 3.51 -12.09 6.16
C ASP A 34 5.03 -11.97 6.40
N ALA A 35 5.69 -13.05 6.81
CA ALA A 35 7.13 -13.09 7.05
C ALA A 35 7.92 -13.49 5.78
N GLY A 36 9.00 -12.77 5.46
CA GLY A 36 9.97 -13.19 4.44
C GLY A 36 9.60 -12.95 2.97
N ILE A 37 8.49 -12.25 2.68
CA ILE A 37 8.05 -12.02 1.31
C ILE A 37 8.71 -10.76 0.75
N ASN A 38 9.66 -10.96 -0.16
CA ASN A 38 10.34 -9.90 -0.90
C ASN A 38 9.33 -9.02 -1.65
N ALA A 39 9.68 -7.75 -1.81
CA ALA A 39 8.83 -6.69 -2.35
C ALA A 39 8.26 -6.95 -3.77
N LYS A 40 8.68 -8.02 -4.47
CA LYS A 40 8.36 -8.29 -5.88
C LYS A 40 7.22 -9.29 -6.11
N ASP A 41 6.93 -10.19 -5.18
CA ASP A 41 5.86 -11.18 -5.38
C ASP A 41 4.57 -10.71 -4.71
N MET A 42 3.57 -10.40 -5.53
CA MET A 42 2.22 -10.04 -5.08
C MET A 42 1.36 -11.30 -4.85
N GLU A 43 1.74 -12.43 -5.46
CA GLU A 43 1.11 -13.75 -5.27
C GLU A 43 1.38 -14.39 -3.90
N HIS A 44 2.41 -13.94 -3.18
CA HIS A 44 2.90 -14.61 -1.97
C HIS A 44 2.46 -13.90 -0.68
N ARG A 45 1.24 -13.38 -0.56
CA ARG A 45 0.72 -12.78 0.70
C ARG A 45 -0.46 -13.56 1.30
N PRO A 46 -0.25 -14.80 1.74
CA PRO A 46 -1.34 -15.66 2.19
C PRO A 46 -2.09 -15.08 3.39
N ALA A 47 -1.38 -14.44 4.34
CA ALA A 47 -2.03 -13.87 5.52
C ALA A 47 -2.88 -12.63 5.16
N PHE A 48 -2.46 -11.84 4.17
CA PHE A 48 -3.26 -10.74 3.66
C PHE A 48 -4.54 -11.22 2.96
N GLN A 49 -4.44 -12.26 2.13
CA GLN A 49 -5.61 -12.84 1.46
C GLN A 49 -6.58 -13.47 2.46
N GLU A 50 -6.07 -14.16 3.48
CA GLU A 50 -6.88 -14.68 4.57
C GLU A 50 -7.62 -13.56 5.31
N MET A 51 -6.92 -12.47 5.65
CA MET A 51 -7.52 -11.30 6.29
C MET A 51 -8.66 -10.70 5.45
N LEU A 52 -8.47 -10.55 4.14
CA LEU A 52 -9.52 -10.07 3.25
C LEU A 52 -10.70 -11.04 3.16
N ALA A 53 -10.46 -12.34 3.20
CA ALA A 53 -11.52 -13.34 3.22
C ALA A 53 -12.34 -13.29 4.52
N ASP A 54 -11.69 -13.16 5.68
CA ASP A 54 -12.37 -13.04 6.97
C ASP A 54 -13.13 -11.71 7.10
N MET A 55 -12.60 -10.62 6.54
CA MET A 55 -13.33 -9.36 6.37
C MET A 55 -14.58 -9.54 5.50
N LYS A 56 -14.46 -10.19 4.33
CA LYS A 56 -15.60 -10.44 3.43
C LYS A 56 -16.68 -11.32 4.08
N LYS A 57 -16.30 -12.19 5.02
CA LYS A 57 -17.20 -13.00 5.85
C LYS A 57 -17.81 -12.22 7.03
N GLY A 58 -17.47 -10.95 7.21
CA GLY A 58 -17.97 -10.10 8.30
C GLY A 58 -17.38 -10.42 9.67
N LYS A 59 -16.27 -11.16 9.74
CA LYS A 59 -15.62 -11.52 11.02
C LYS A 59 -14.82 -10.38 11.64
N ILE A 60 -14.39 -9.42 10.81
CA ILE A 60 -13.62 -8.26 11.23
C ILE A 60 -14.19 -7.01 10.57
N ASN A 61 -14.15 -5.90 11.28
CA ASN A 61 -14.58 -4.56 10.84
C ASN A 61 -13.46 -3.51 10.97
N TYR A 62 -12.30 -3.89 11.52
CA TYR A 62 -11.10 -3.06 11.57
C TYR A 62 -9.88 -3.87 11.12
N ILE A 63 -9.06 -3.25 10.28
CA ILE A 63 -7.73 -3.71 9.91
C ILE A 63 -6.76 -2.69 10.50
N VAL A 64 -5.93 -3.15 11.44
CA VAL A 64 -4.89 -2.33 12.06
C VAL A 64 -3.53 -2.78 11.53
N ALA A 65 -2.75 -1.84 11.01
CA ALA A 65 -1.44 -2.09 10.42
C ALA A 65 -0.38 -1.12 10.98
N TYR A 66 0.88 -1.54 10.94
CA TYR A 66 1.97 -0.68 11.43
C TYR A 66 2.20 0.54 10.52
N LYS A 67 2.18 0.30 9.22
CA LYS A 67 2.34 1.28 8.16
C LYS A 67 1.48 0.91 6.95
N LEU A 68 1.16 1.89 6.12
CA LEU A 68 0.38 1.77 4.89
C LEU A 68 1.08 0.84 3.87
N ASP A 69 2.41 0.88 3.80
CA ASP A 69 3.23 0.01 2.94
C ASP A 69 3.18 -1.49 3.33
N ARG A 70 2.62 -1.79 4.51
CA ARG A 70 2.31 -3.16 4.97
C ARG A 70 0.99 -3.66 4.40
N VAL A 71 0.16 -2.78 3.85
CA VAL A 71 -1.17 -3.09 3.35
C VAL A 71 -1.20 -2.98 1.83
N THR A 72 -0.71 -1.86 1.29
CA THR A 72 -0.71 -1.54 -0.14
C THR A 72 0.72 -1.33 -0.67
N ARG A 73 0.93 -1.49 -1.99
CA ARG A 73 2.19 -1.19 -2.70
C ARG A 73 2.07 -0.04 -3.69
N SER A 74 0.85 0.39 -4.02
CA SER A 74 0.63 1.48 -4.97
C SER A 74 -0.60 2.30 -4.60
N VAL A 75 -0.66 3.50 -5.16
CA VAL A 75 -1.80 4.42 -5.07
C VAL A 75 -3.08 3.75 -5.57
N ARG A 76 -2.98 3.00 -6.68
CA ARG A 76 -4.09 2.24 -7.27
C ARG A 76 -4.60 1.16 -6.33
N ASP A 77 -3.70 0.35 -5.77
CA ASP A 77 -4.07 -0.72 -4.83
C ASP A 77 -4.76 -0.16 -3.58
N LEU A 78 -4.37 1.04 -3.14
CA LEU A 78 -4.99 1.71 -2.00
C LEU A 78 -6.43 2.13 -2.31
N GLU A 79 -6.68 2.70 -3.49
CA GLU A 79 -8.02 3.11 -3.91
C GLU A 79 -8.96 1.91 -4.03
N GLU A 80 -8.49 0.83 -4.67
CA GLU A 80 -9.24 -0.44 -4.79
C GLU A 80 -9.54 -1.02 -3.40
N LEU A 81 -8.57 -0.99 -2.48
CA LEU A 81 -8.77 -1.45 -1.11
C LEU A 81 -9.82 -0.61 -0.36
N ILE A 82 -9.78 0.72 -0.47
CA ILE A 82 -10.76 1.61 0.19
C ILE A 82 -12.18 1.29 -0.29
N ALA A 83 -12.38 1.09 -1.59
CA ALA A 83 -13.69 0.72 -2.13
C ALA A 83 -14.20 -0.61 -1.56
N VAL A 84 -13.32 -1.61 -1.42
CA VAL A 84 -13.67 -2.90 -0.80
C VAL A 84 -13.99 -2.74 0.69
N LEU A 85 -13.20 -1.95 1.42
CA LEU A 85 -13.41 -1.66 2.84
C LEU A 85 -14.79 -1.01 3.08
N GLU A 86 -15.13 0.00 2.29
CA GLU A 86 -16.43 0.69 2.35
C GLU A 86 -17.59 -0.28 2.09
N LYS A 87 -17.48 -1.15 1.07
CA LYS A 87 -18.49 -2.15 0.75
C LYS A 87 -18.77 -3.12 1.91
N HIS A 88 -17.75 -3.42 2.71
CA HIS A 88 -17.83 -4.37 3.82
C HIS A 88 -17.90 -3.69 5.20
N ASN A 89 -18.17 -2.37 5.27
CA ASN A 89 -18.20 -1.60 6.53
C ASN A 89 -16.96 -1.84 7.42
N THR A 90 -15.79 -1.97 6.78
CA THR A 90 -14.51 -2.24 7.43
C THR A 90 -13.63 -1.01 7.31
N TYR A 91 -12.79 -0.76 8.31
CA TYR A 91 -11.91 0.41 8.35
C TYR A 91 -10.44 0.02 8.45
N LEU A 92 -9.56 0.85 7.88
CA LEU A 92 -8.13 0.72 7.93
C LEU A 92 -7.55 1.77 8.87
N VAL A 93 -6.72 1.33 9.81
CA VAL A 93 -5.97 2.19 10.73
C VAL A 93 -4.48 1.83 10.61
N CYS A 94 -3.63 2.81 10.32
CA CYS A 94 -2.17 2.65 10.33
C CYS A 94 -1.56 3.47 11.47
N ASP A 95 -0.69 2.84 12.26
CA ASP A 95 -0.06 3.48 13.43
C ASP A 95 0.87 4.64 13.06
N ARG A 96 1.65 4.51 11.97
CA ARG A 96 2.74 5.46 11.66
C ARG A 96 2.47 6.46 10.54
N ASP A 97 1.40 6.29 9.77
CA ASP A 97 1.13 7.09 8.56
C ASP A 97 -0.10 8.00 8.68
N ASP A 98 -0.62 8.21 9.90
CA ASP A 98 -1.86 8.98 10.19
C ASP A 98 -3.06 8.56 9.31
N VAL A 99 -3.06 7.32 8.83
CA VAL A 99 -4.14 6.74 8.03
C VAL A 99 -5.18 6.16 8.96
N ASN A 100 -6.39 6.72 8.93
CA ASN A 100 -7.54 6.16 9.61
C ASN A 100 -8.79 6.37 8.74
N THR A 101 -9.43 5.31 8.27
CA THR A 101 -10.63 5.41 7.42
C THR A 101 -11.96 5.31 8.17
N SER A 102 -11.94 5.23 9.51
CA SER A 102 -13.17 5.11 10.33
C SER A 102 -14.01 6.39 10.38
N SER A 103 -13.41 7.55 10.09
CA SER A 103 -14.10 8.83 10.04
C SER A 103 -14.19 9.38 8.61
N ALA A 104 -15.15 10.27 8.37
CA ALA A 104 -15.27 10.96 7.08
C ALA A 104 -14.01 11.79 6.75
N ASN A 105 -13.48 12.53 7.72
CA ASN A 105 -12.24 13.31 7.55
C ASN A 105 -11.04 12.42 7.25
N GLY A 106 -10.96 11.27 7.90
CA GLY A 106 -9.90 10.30 7.66
C GLY A 106 -9.96 9.70 6.25
N ARG A 107 -11.16 9.32 5.77
CA ARG A 107 -11.35 8.89 4.37
C ARG A 107 -11.00 10.00 3.37
N PHE A 108 -11.41 11.23 3.66
CA PHE A 108 -11.05 12.39 2.84
C PHE A 108 -9.53 12.57 2.75
N PHE A 109 -8.82 12.53 3.89
CA PHE A 109 -7.38 12.69 3.94
C PHE A 109 -6.65 11.60 3.14
N VAL A 110 -7.05 10.34 3.29
CA VAL A 110 -6.46 9.24 2.53
C VAL A 110 -6.70 9.41 1.03
N ARG A 111 -7.91 9.79 0.60
CA ARG A 111 -8.18 10.07 -0.82
C ARG A 111 -7.36 11.25 -1.35
N MET A 112 -7.16 12.29 -0.55
CA MET A 112 -6.28 13.41 -0.91
C MET A 112 -4.83 12.96 -1.10
N LEU A 113 -4.30 12.12 -0.20
CA LEU A 113 -2.94 11.55 -0.34
C LEU A 113 -2.80 10.73 -1.62
N THR A 114 -3.82 9.94 -1.97
CA THR A 114 -3.87 9.18 -3.23
C THR A 114 -3.78 10.11 -4.44
N VAL A 115 -4.58 11.18 -4.47
CA VAL A 115 -4.57 12.17 -5.57
C VAL A 115 -3.21 12.88 -5.67
N LEU A 116 -2.63 13.31 -4.55
CA LEU A 116 -1.31 13.96 -4.54
C LEU A 116 -0.21 13.02 -5.02
N SER A 117 -0.24 11.76 -4.60
CA SER A 117 0.75 10.76 -5.02
C SER A 117 0.65 10.48 -6.53
N GLN A 118 -0.56 10.44 -7.08
CA GLN A 118 -0.78 10.29 -8.53
C GLN A 118 -0.23 11.49 -9.31
N LEU A 119 -0.47 12.71 -8.81
CA LEU A 119 0.06 13.94 -9.40
C LEU A 119 1.60 13.93 -9.43
N GLU A 120 2.25 13.53 -8.34
CA GLU A 120 3.72 13.42 -8.28
C GLU A 120 4.27 12.43 -9.32
N ILE A 121 3.62 11.28 -9.49
CA ILE A 121 3.98 10.28 -10.50
C ILE A 121 3.89 10.87 -11.92
N GLU A 122 2.83 11.63 -12.21
CA GLU A 122 2.62 12.27 -13.50
C GLU A 122 3.68 13.33 -13.79
N ILE A 123 3.97 14.22 -12.82
CA ILE A 123 5.02 15.24 -12.94
C ILE A 123 6.40 14.61 -13.22
N VAL A 124 6.73 13.52 -12.52
CA VAL A 124 7.99 12.79 -12.74
C VAL A 124 8.03 12.15 -14.13
N SER A 125 6.90 11.60 -14.60
CA SER A 125 6.76 11.02 -15.93
C SER A 125 6.96 12.08 -17.03
N GLU A 126 6.36 13.25 -16.88
CA GLU A 126 6.54 14.38 -17.80
C GLU A 126 8.00 14.82 -17.88
N ARG A 127 8.66 15.01 -16.73
CA ARG A 127 10.08 15.37 -16.67
C ARG A 127 10.96 14.32 -17.35
N THR A 128 10.67 13.04 -17.13
CA THR A 128 11.40 11.93 -17.74
C THR A 128 11.26 11.94 -19.26
N LYS A 129 10.04 12.13 -19.78
CA LYS A 129 9.77 12.25 -21.22
C LYS A 129 10.49 13.45 -21.84
N PHE A 130 10.47 14.59 -21.15
CA PHE A 130 11.18 15.79 -21.60
C PHE A 130 12.69 15.55 -21.69
N GLY A 131 13.30 14.96 -20.65
CA GLY A 131 14.72 14.61 -20.64
C GLY A 131 15.09 13.59 -21.72
N LEU A 132 14.24 12.58 -21.95
CA LEU A 132 14.43 11.58 -23.00
C LEU A 132 14.42 12.20 -24.40
N ASN A 133 13.47 13.10 -24.67
CA ASN A 133 13.41 13.83 -25.94
C ASN A 133 14.65 14.71 -26.15
N GLY A 134 15.16 15.34 -25.09
CA GLY A 134 16.43 16.07 -25.13
C GLY A 134 17.61 15.17 -25.46
N ALA A 135 17.73 14.02 -24.79
CA ALA A 135 18.79 13.05 -25.03
C ALA A 135 18.78 12.50 -26.47
N ILE A 136 17.61 12.16 -27.00
CA ILE A 136 17.44 11.69 -28.38
C ILE A 136 17.89 12.77 -29.38
N LYS A 137 17.50 14.03 -29.17
CA LYS A 137 17.94 15.17 -30.02
C LYS A 137 19.47 15.35 -29.98
N SER A 138 20.09 15.07 -28.85
CA SER A 138 21.55 15.11 -28.65
C SER A 138 22.25 13.80 -29.04
N GLY A 139 21.61 12.92 -29.80
CA GLY A 139 22.20 11.68 -30.33
C GLY A 139 22.34 10.52 -29.34
N HIS A 140 21.83 10.66 -28.11
CA HIS A 140 21.87 9.62 -27.09
C HIS A 140 20.58 8.79 -27.14
N LEU A 141 20.67 7.55 -27.65
CA LEU A 141 19.53 6.64 -27.69
C LEU A 141 19.43 5.82 -26.38
N PRO A 142 18.22 5.74 -25.78
CA PRO A 142 18.01 4.89 -24.61
C PRO A 142 18.20 3.42 -24.99
N ARG A 143 18.80 2.63 -24.08
CA ARG A 143 19.28 1.25 -24.30
C ARG A 143 18.19 0.24 -24.77
N ASN A 144 16.91 0.57 -24.60
CA ASN A 144 15.77 -0.26 -25.01
C ASN A 144 15.14 0.18 -26.35
N TYR A 145 15.60 1.27 -26.96
CA TYR A 145 15.08 1.77 -28.24
C TYR A 145 15.62 0.98 -29.44
N SER A 146 16.86 0.48 -29.33
CA SER A 146 17.53 -0.31 -30.36
C SER A 146 16.89 -1.68 -30.58
N ILE A 147 16.28 -2.28 -29.55
CA ILE A 147 15.61 -3.59 -29.66
C ILE A 147 14.33 -3.50 -30.51
N ARG A 148 13.57 -2.40 -30.42
CA ARG A 148 12.32 -2.23 -31.18
C ARG A 148 12.49 -1.89 -32.67
N LEU A 149 13.68 -1.46 -33.09
CA LEU A 149 13.97 -1.15 -34.50
C LEU A 149 14.50 -2.37 -35.28
N GLN A 150 14.85 -3.47 -34.61
CA GLN A 150 15.27 -4.72 -35.26
C GLN A 150 14.11 -5.70 -35.51
N GLU A 151 12.91 -5.42 -34.97
CA GLU A 151 11.69 -6.22 -35.16
C GLU A 151 10.71 -5.60 -36.19
N ARG A 152 11.16 -4.63 -36.98
CA ARG A 152 10.41 -4.00 -38.07
C ARG A 152 11.19 -4.10 -39.37
#